data_AF-A0A8S3KA96-F1
#
_entry.id   AF-A0A8S3KA96-F1
#
_cell.length_a   1.000
_cell.length_b   1.000
_cell.length_c   1.000
_cell.angle_alpha   90.00
_cell.angle_beta   90.00
_cell.angle_gamma   90.00
#
_symmetry.space_group_name_H-M   'P 1'
#
loop_
_entity.id
_entity.type
_entity.pdbx_description
1 polymer ?
#
loop_
_entity_poly.entity_id
_entity_poly.type
_entity_poly.pdbx_seq_one_letter_code
_entity_poly.pdbx_strand_id
1 'polypeptide(L)'
;MQANAELDKATPALIAAEEALKTISSGDISVVRQLKHPPRLIRQIMDCVLILFGRQLNSPTNFDYELQGPSPSWELSIRMMIETNFLQNLQSFPRDRINDEQIELL
;
A
#
# COMPACT_ATOMS: atom_id res chain seq x y z
N MET A 1 -15.30 26.20 -12.80
CA MET A 1 -15.64 26.10 -11.35
C MET A 1 -15.67 24.67 -10.80
N GLN A 2 -15.49 23.61 -11.60
CA GLN A 2 -15.50 22.22 -11.10
C GLN A 2 -14.18 21.77 -10.43
N ALA A 3 -13.03 22.30 -10.85
CA ALA A 3 -11.73 21.92 -10.30
C ALA A 3 -11.57 22.20 -8.79
N ASN A 4 -12.10 23.33 -8.28
CA ASN A 4 -12.04 23.66 -6.85
C ASN A 4 -12.92 22.75 -5.99
N ALA A 5 -14.09 22.35 -6.51
CA ALA A 5 -15.03 21.51 -5.76
C ALA A 5 -14.54 20.06 -5.60
N GLU A 6 -13.76 19.55 -6.55
CA GLU A 6 -13.11 18.23 -6.45
C GLU A 6 -11.90 18.27 -5.52
N LEU A 7 -11.11 19.36 -5.56
CA LEU A 7 -10.03 19.64 -4.59
C LEU A 7 -10.55 19.72 -3.14
N ASP A 8 -11.66 20.43 -2.93
CA ASP A 8 -12.26 20.57 -1.60
C ASP A 8 -12.75 19.22 -1.03
N LYS A 9 -13.14 18.27 -1.91
CA LYS A 9 -13.54 16.91 -1.52
C LYS A 9 -12.35 15.98 -1.28
N ALA A 10 -11.26 16.14 -2.02
CA ALA A 10 -10.08 15.29 -1.91
C ALA A 10 -9.19 15.68 -0.71
N THR A 11 -9.17 16.96 -0.34
CA THR A 11 -8.39 17.49 0.79
C THR A 11 -8.66 16.79 2.14
N PRO A 12 -9.90 16.56 2.59
CA PRO A 12 -10.14 15.89 3.87
C PRO A 12 -9.64 14.44 3.88
N ALA A 13 -9.80 13.71 2.77
CA ALA A 13 -9.28 12.34 2.65
C ALA A 13 -7.75 12.32 2.69
N LEU A 14 -7.11 13.32 2.08
CA LEU A 14 -5.66 13.48 2.07
C LEU A 14 -5.11 13.72 3.48
N ILE A 15 -5.71 14.64 4.23
CA ILE A 15 -5.31 14.93 5.62
C ILE A 15 -5.52 13.71 6.51
N ALA A 16 -6.67 13.04 6.40
CA ALA A 16 -6.96 11.84 7.17
C ALA A 16 -5.92 10.72 6.90
N ALA A 17 -5.50 10.55 5.64
CA ALA A 17 -4.45 9.59 5.29
C ALA A 17 -3.09 9.98 5.89
N GLU A 18 -2.70 11.26 5.83
CA GLU A 18 -1.47 11.74 6.47
C GLU A 18 -1.48 11.56 7.99
N GLU A 19 -2.61 11.84 8.64
CA GLU A 19 -2.78 11.66 10.08
C GLU A 19 -2.68 10.19 10.46
N ALA A 20 -3.40 9.31 9.76
CA ALA A 20 -3.31 7.87 9.96
C ALA A 20 -1.86 7.39 9.83
N LEU A 21 -1.12 7.90 8.84
CA LEU A 21 0.27 7.51 8.61
C LEU A 21 1.22 7.92 9.75
N LYS A 22 0.94 9.04 10.42
CA LYS A 22 1.69 9.48 11.61
C LYS A 22 1.43 8.61 12.83
N THR A 23 0.32 7.86 12.87
CA THR A 23 0.02 6.94 13.98
C THR A 23 0.76 5.61 13.90
N ILE A 24 1.30 5.25 12.73
CA ILE A 24 1.98 3.97 12.53
C ILE A 24 3.34 3.99 13.22
N SER A 25 3.57 3.01 14.09
CA SER A 25 4.87 2.80 14.73
C SER A 25 5.69 1.69 14.07
N SER A 26 7.00 1.68 14.32
CA SER A 26 7.88 0.56 13.93
C SER A 26 7.49 -0.76 14.60
N GLY A 27 6.86 -0.70 15.78
CA GLY A 27 6.31 -1.85 16.49
C GLY A 27 5.16 -2.49 15.71
N ASP A 28 4.22 -1.68 15.21
CA ASP A 28 3.07 -2.17 14.43
C ASP A 28 3.51 -2.88 13.15
N ILE A 29 4.47 -2.30 12.43
CA ILE A 29 5.08 -2.92 11.23
C ILE A 29 5.74 -4.25 11.59
N SER A 30 6.44 -4.31 12.73
CA SER A 30 7.08 -5.53 13.20
C SER A 30 6.07 -6.64 13.51
N VAL A 31 4.89 -6.30 14.03
CA VAL A 31 3.80 -7.25 14.28
C VAL A 31 3.22 -7.74 12.95
N VAL A 32 2.92 -6.84 12.01
CA VAL A 32 2.37 -7.18 10.69
C VAL A 32 3.30 -8.14 9.94
N ARG A 33 4.62 -7.89 9.98
CA ARG A 33 5.62 -8.75 9.35
C ARG A 33 5.66 -10.18 9.90
N GLN A 34 5.30 -10.37 11.17
CA GLN A 34 5.32 -11.69 11.82
C GLN A 34 4.07 -12.53 11.54
N LEU A 35 3.07 -11.97 10.86
CA LEU A 35 1.88 -12.71 10.45
C LEU A 35 2.25 -13.77 9.40
N LYS A 36 2.18 -15.04 9.81
CA LYS A 36 2.39 -16.19 8.90
C LYS A 36 1.28 -16.32 7.86
N HIS A 37 0.05 -16.02 8.27
CA HIS A 37 -1.16 -16.04 7.44
C HIS A 37 -1.89 -14.70 7.60
N PRO A 38 -1.41 -13.62 6.97
CA PRO A 38 -2.05 -12.32 7.06
C PRO A 38 -3.50 -12.38 6.50
N PRO A 39 -4.47 -11.73 7.19
CA PRO A 39 -5.80 -11.54 6.65
C PRO A 39 -5.77 -10.98 5.22
N ARG A 40 -6.73 -11.40 4.40
CA ARG A 40 -6.83 -11.01 2.97
C ARG A 40 -6.64 -9.51 2.76
N LEU A 41 -7.30 -8.69 3.59
CA LEU A 41 -7.26 -7.24 3.46
C LEU A 41 -5.84 -6.66 3.65
N ILE A 42 -5.06 -7.19 4.59
CA ILE A 42 -3.67 -6.76 4.80
C ILE A 42 -2.83 -7.08 3.57
N ARG A 43 -3.02 -8.27 2.98
CA ARG A 43 -2.32 -8.69 1.76
C ARG A 43 -2.60 -7.75 0.60
N GLN A 44 -3.88 -7.42 0.37
CA GLN A 44 -4.29 -6.51 -0.69
C GLN A 44 -3.74 -5.10 -0.49
N ILE A 45 -3.82 -4.55 0.72
CA ILE A 45 -3.26 -3.23 1.04
C ILE A 45 -1.76 -3.21 0.76
N MET A 46 -1.04 -4.27 1.11
CA MET A 46 0.40 -4.33 0.86
C MET A 46 0.76 -4.49 -0.63
N ASP A 47 -0.07 -5.19 -1.42
CA ASP A 47 0.09 -5.19 -2.89
C ASP A 47 -0.09 -3.77 -3.45
N CYS A 48 -1.06 -2.99 -2.96
CA CYS A 48 -1.21 -1.58 -3.32
C CYS A 48 0.04 -0.75 -2.97
N VAL A 49 0.63 -0.99 -1.78
CA VAL A 49 1.88 -0.32 -1.38
C VAL A 49 3.03 -0.71 -2.31
N LEU A 50 3.13 -1.97 -2.74
CA LEU A 50 4.14 -2.39 -3.72
C LEU A 50 3.97 -1.65 -5.06
N ILE A 51 2.73 -1.52 -5.56
CA ILE A 51 2.42 -0.78 -6.81
C ILE A 51 2.83 0.69 -6.69
N LEU A 52 2.46 1.36 -5.60
CA LEU A 52 2.76 2.77 -5.37
C LEU A 52 4.27 3.04 -5.34
N PHE A 53 5.06 2.08 -4.83
CA PHE A 53 6.52 2.16 -4.80
C PHE A 53 7.19 1.56 -6.05
N GLY A 54 6.43 1.20 -7.09
CA GLY A 54 6.95 0.66 -8.35
C GLY A 54 7.67 -0.67 -8.18
N ARG A 55 7.30 -1.45 -7.17
CA ARG A 55 7.84 -2.79 -6.94
C ARG A 55 7.08 -3.80 -7.79
N GLN A 56 7.79 -4.83 -8.24
CA GLN A 56 7.18 -5.93 -8.98
C GLN A 56 6.21 -6.69 -8.08
N LEU A 57 5.08 -7.12 -8.64
CA LEU A 57 4.15 -8.07 -8.02
C LEU A 57 4.43 -9.48 -8.54
N ASN A 58 3.94 -10.48 -7.80
CA ASN A 58 3.83 -11.83 -8.31
C ASN A 58 2.99 -11.86 -9.58
N SER A 59 3.25 -12.83 -10.45
CA SER A 59 2.53 -12.95 -11.71
C SER A 59 1.02 -13.04 -11.44
N PRO A 60 0.16 -12.28 -12.15
CA PRO A 60 -1.29 -12.37 -12.01
C PRO A 60 -1.84 -13.73 -12.44
N THR A 61 -1.03 -14.54 -13.12
CA THR A 61 -1.36 -15.93 -13.48
C THR A 61 -1.24 -16.90 -12.32
N ASN A 62 -0.56 -16.51 -11.22
CA ASN A 62 -0.56 -17.31 -10.01
C ASN A 62 -1.90 -17.14 -9.33
N PHE A 63 -2.69 -18.22 -9.29
CA PHE A 63 -4.03 -18.20 -8.72
C PHE A 63 -4.01 -18.80 -7.31
N ASP A 64 -4.52 -18.03 -6.35
CA ASP A 64 -4.78 -18.51 -4.99
C ASP A 64 -6.22 -19.04 -4.94
N TYR A 65 -6.35 -20.37 -4.78
CA TYR A 65 -7.63 -21.06 -4.74
C TYR A 65 -8.45 -20.75 -3.47
N GLU A 66 -7.80 -20.39 -2.37
CA GLU A 66 -8.49 -19.99 -1.13
C GLU A 66 -9.09 -18.59 -1.28
N LEU A 67 -8.38 -17.70 -1.98
CA LEU A 67 -8.83 -16.33 -2.24
C LEU A 67 -9.69 -16.17 -3.50
N GLN A 68 -9.75 -17.20 -4.35
CA GLN A 68 -10.40 -17.18 -5.66
C GLN A 68 -9.94 -15.99 -6.52
N GLY A 69 -8.63 -15.77 -6.61
CA GLY A 69 -8.06 -14.66 -7.36
C GLY A 69 -6.53 -14.74 -7.50
N PRO A 70 -5.90 -13.66 -8.00
CA PRO A 70 -4.44 -13.57 -8.05
C PRO A 70 -3.80 -13.79 -6.68
N SER A 71 -2.72 -14.55 -6.64
CA SER A 71 -1.96 -14.80 -5.42
C SER A 71 -1.28 -13.50 -4.98
N PRO A 72 -1.52 -13.05 -3.73
CA PRO A 72 -0.93 -11.81 -3.23
C PRO A 72 0.58 -11.88 -3.11
N SER A 73 1.25 -10.75 -3.21
CA SER A 73 2.72 -10.63 -3.20
C SER A 73 3.29 -10.47 -1.80
N TRP A 74 2.83 -11.32 -0.87
CA TRP A 74 3.15 -11.18 0.56
C TRP A 74 4.64 -11.28 0.86
N GLU A 75 5.36 -12.19 0.20
CA GLU A 75 6.81 -12.31 0.39
C GLU A 75 7.57 -11.05 -0.03
N LEU A 76 7.12 -10.40 -1.11
CA LEU A 76 7.69 -9.14 -1.58
C LEU A 76 7.34 -7.99 -0.63
N SER A 77 6.10 -8.00 -0.12
CA SER A 77 5.63 -7.06 0.91
C SER A 77 6.48 -7.14 2.17
N ILE A 78 6.78 -8.35 2.65
CA ILE A 78 7.67 -8.56 3.80
C ILE A 78 9.06 -8.00 3.53
N ARG A 79 9.65 -8.26 2.36
CA ARG A 79 10.99 -7.75 2.01
C ARG A 79 11.02 -6.22 2.06
N MET A 80 9.99 -5.57 1.53
CA MET A 80 9.85 -4.11 1.60
C MET A 80 9.70 -3.60 3.04
N MET A 81 8.88 -4.26 3.88
CA MET A 81 8.70 -3.90 5.29
C MET A 81 9.95 -4.14 6.16
N ILE A 82 10.92 -4.93 5.70
CA ILE A 82 12.21 -5.12 6.40
C ILE A 82 13.19 -3.98 6.13
N GLU A 83 13.02 -3.24 5.03
CA GLU A 83 13.91 -2.13 4.69
C GLU A 83 13.95 -1.11 5.82
N THR A 84 15.16 -0.72 6.25
CA THR A 84 15.40 0.15 7.41
C THR A 84 14.59 1.46 7.36
N ASN A 85 14.39 1.98 6.15
CA ASN A 85 13.72 3.25 5.92
C ASN A 85 12.25 3.08 5.49
N PHE A 86 11.65 1.90 5.58
CA PHE A 86 10.30 1.65 5.09
C PHE A 86 9.26 2.64 5.66
N LEU A 87 9.21 2.81 6.99
CA LEU A 87 8.28 3.74 7.64
C LEU A 87 8.54 5.19 7.22
N GLN A 88 9.80 5.59 7.11
CA GLN A 88 10.17 6.93 6.66
C GLN A 88 9.73 7.15 5.21
N ASN A 89 9.99 6.18 4.33
CA ASN A 89 9.63 6.20 2.92
C ASN A 89 8.11 6.28 2.72
N LEU A 90 7.34 5.59 3.56
CA LEU A 90 5.88 5.72 3.59
C LEU A 90 5.48 7.15 3.96
N GLN A 91 5.99 7.68 5.08
CA GLN A 91 5.67 9.03 5.58
C GLN A 91 6.08 10.14 4.62
N SER A 92 7.16 9.96 3.86
CA SER A 92 7.67 10.92 2.88
C SER A 92 7.31 10.54 1.44
N PHE A 93 6.29 9.69 1.22
CA PHE A 93 5.95 9.23 -0.12
C PHE A 93 5.57 10.41 -1.03
N PRO A 94 6.19 10.55 -2.21
CA PRO A 94 5.91 11.66 -3.13
C PRO A 94 4.61 11.40 -3.90
N ARG A 95 3.48 11.67 -3.26
CA ARG A 95 2.11 11.51 -3.79
C ARG A 95 1.85 12.20 -5.12
N ASP A 96 2.53 13.31 -5.41
CA ASP A 96 2.43 14.00 -6.71
C ASP A 96 3.05 13.20 -7.87
N ARG A 97 3.73 12.08 -7.58
CA ARG A 97 4.35 11.20 -8.58
C ARG A 97 3.51 9.97 -8.90
N ILE A 98 2.33 9.82 -8.31
CA ILE A 98 1.43 8.73 -8.67
C ILE A 98 0.94 8.99 -10.10
N ASN A 99 1.13 8.01 -10.99
CA ASN A 99 0.71 8.10 -12.39
C ASN A 99 -0.58 7.30 -12.64
N ASP A 100 -1.20 7.51 -13.81
CA ASP A 100 -2.47 6.89 -14.18
C ASP A 100 -2.39 5.35 -14.22
N GLU A 101 -1.26 4.79 -14.66
CA GLU A 101 -1.05 3.33 -14.69
C GLU A 101 -1.05 2.74 -13.28
N GLN A 102 -0.40 3.42 -12.32
CA GLN A 102 -0.42 3.00 -10.92
C GLN A 102 -1.83 3.06 -10.34
N ILE A 103 -2.63 4.06 -10.70
CA ILE A 103 -4.03 4.15 -10.27
C ILE A 103 -4.88 3.04 -10.90
N GLU A 104 -4.67 2.72 -12.17
CA GLU A 104 -5.41 1.65 -12.87
C GLU A 104 -5.10 0.26 -12.28
N LEU A 105 -3.90 0.08 -11.73
CA LEU A 105 -3.47 -1.17 -11.08
C LEU A 105 -3.99 -1.35 -9.64
N LEU A 106 -4.52 -0.30 -9.00
CA LEU A 106 -5.07 -0.33 -7.63
C LEU A 106 -6.52 -0.79 -7.59
#